data_AF-A0A0P0SMM4-F1
#
_entry.id   AF-A0A0P0SMM4-F1
#
_cell.length_a   1.000
_cell.length_b   1.000
_cell.length_c   1.000
_cell.angle_alpha   90.00
_cell.angle_beta   90.00
_cell.angle_gamma   90.00
#
_symmetry.space_group_name_H-M   'P 1'
#
loop_
_entity.id
_entity.type
_entity.pdbx_description
1 polymer ?
#
loop_
_entity_poly.entity_id
_entity_poly.type
_entity_poly.pdbx_seq_one_letter_code
_entity_poly.pdbx_strand_id
1 'polypeptide(L)'
;MEVNTRTEVQLDPHFCASVRDRGVREPISVYRRKDGDRDGAGDGVGVLVVRKGQRRTLAALKAGLARVRVLIEPQPTTADIDTEPERARRTHDAERIIDQLTENQHRADISDAEQVTAHQQLLGLGMSAAQIARTTRTPAKRVRQTTAVAGSARAIEVGARYDLDLVQMSVIAEFSDDDDAVARLTETALQRPHQLAHAAQRLRDTRAERALCAELEDQLRQDGVTVLGRDDARHDTAMTLARLRPSLDDPSGTELTEDAHRDCPGHAATVTVRFDFDQGKTAHTLWVCTDPATHGHAERYDRPSSSQKPAVPVGETDEQRQAREDREREAARGAPHGDREQQGVGVRAGRAPRLAARAVRP
;
A
#
# COMPACT_ATOMS: atom_id res chain seq x y z
N MET A 1 38.97 -0.51 -11.06
CA MET A 1 38.27 0.75 -10.69
C MET A 1 37.27 0.40 -9.62
N GLU A 2 36.90 1.33 -8.73
CA GLU A 2 35.77 1.06 -7.84
C GLU A 2 34.48 0.88 -8.64
N VAL A 3 33.56 0.06 -8.12
CA VAL A 3 32.23 -0.14 -8.71
C VAL A 3 31.50 1.21 -8.67
N ASN A 4 30.85 1.59 -9.78
CA ASN A 4 30.06 2.82 -9.86
C ASN A 4 28.57 2.48 -9.83
N THR A 5 27.77 3.33 -9.21
CA THR A 5 26.30 3.27 -9.25
C THR A 5 25.74 3.48 -10.65
N ARG A 6 26.47 4.14 -11.55
CA ARG A 6 26.16 4.14 -12.98
C ARG A 6 26.57 2.84 -13.65
N THR A 7 25.59 2.08 -14.11
CA THR A 7 25.79 0.82 -14.84
C THR A 7 26.30 1.06 -16.27
N GLU A 8 25.92 2.17 -16.90
CA GLU A 8 26.37 2.55 -18.24
C GLU A 8 27.19 3.85 -18.23
N VAL A 9 28.38 3.79 -18.83
CA VAL A 9 29.24 4.96 -19.00
C VAL A 9 29.24 5.37 -20.47
N GLN A 10 28.41 6.36 -20.81
CA GLN A 10 28.43 6.92 -22.16
C GLN A 10 29.66 7.82 -22.38
N LEU A 11 30.52 7.38 -23.30
CA LEU A 11 31.72 8.08 -23.72
C LEU A 11 31.45 8.78 -25.06
N ASP A 12 31.18 10.07 -24.98
CA ASP A 12 30.99 10.93 -26.15
C ASP A 12 32.25 10.93 -27.06
N PRO A 13 32.09 10.78 -28.40
CA PRO A 13 33.22 10.78 -29.33
C PRO A 13 34.05 12.05 -29.32
N HIS A 14 33.40 13.21 -29.21
CA HIS A 14 34.07 14.51 -29.16
C HIS A 14 34.88 14.67 -27.86
N PHE A 15 34.36 14.17 -26.74
CA PHE A 15 35.11 14.07 -25.49
C PHE A 15 36.35 13.18 -25.61
N CYS A 16 36.24 12.01 -26.25
CA CYS A 16 37.38 11.12 -26.46
C CYS A 16 38.45 11.77 -27.37
N ALA A 17 38.04 12.50 -28.41
CA ALA A 17 38.96 13.25 -29.27
C ALA A 17 39.68 14.36 -28.48
N SER A 18 38.94 15.13 -27.67
CA SER A 18 39.53 16.16 -26.79
C SER A 18 40.56 15.58 -25.82
N VAL A 19 40.30 14.40 -25.24
CA VAL A 19 41.25 13.70 -24.36
C VAL A 19 42.48 13.22 -25.13
N ARG A 20 42.33 12.76 -26.38
CA ARG A 20 43.46 12.38 -27.24
C ARG A 20 44.37 13.57 -27.54
N ASP A 21 43.77 14.72 -27.89
CA ASP A 21 44.52 15.88 -28.37
C ASP A 21 45.12 16.71 -27.23
N ARG A 22 44.44 16.77 -26.07
CA ARG A 22 44.80 17.68 -24.96
C ARG A 22 45.14 16.96 -23.67
N GLY A 23 45.04 15.64 -23.64
CA GLY A 23 45.18 14.84 -22.43
C GLY A 23 44.05 15.05 -21.42
N VAL A 24 44.14 14.35 -20.30
CA VAL A 24 43.21 14.54 -19.17
C VAL A 24 43.63 15.79 -18.38
N ARG A 25 42.87 16.88 -18.54
CA ARG A 25 43.18 18.17 -17.90
C ARG A 25 42.86 18.21 -16.40
N GLU A 26 41.74 17.63 -16.01
CA GLU A 26 41.29 17.59 -14.63
C GLU A 26 41.83 16.31 -13.96
N PRO A 27 42.55 16.38 -12.83
CA PRO A 27 43.19 15.21 -12.22
C PRO A 27 42.20 14.12 -11.79
N ILE A 28 42.55 12.85 -12.02
CA ILE A 28 41.76 11.68 -11.57
C ILE A 28 42.07 11.43 -10.09
N SER A 29 41.05 11.29 -9.25
CA SER A 29 41.26 10.98 -7.83
C SER A 29 41.47 9.48 -7.65
N VAL A 30 42.57 9.11 -6.98
CA VAL A 30 42.96 7.74 -6.70
C VAL A 30 43.39 7.61 -5.24
N TYR A 31 43.29 6.42 -4.65
CA TYR A 31 44.00 6.09 -3.41
C TYR A 31 44.94 4.91 -3.65
N ARG A 32 45.98 4.81 -2.82
CA ARG A 32 46.91 3.67 -2.85
C ARG A 32 46.32 2.56 -1.99
N ARG A 33 46.00 1.41 -2.61
CA ARG A 33 45.67 0.19 -1.88
C ARG A 33 46.98 -0.36 -1.31
N LYS A 34 47.03 -0.59 0.01
CA LYS A 34 48.06 -1.46 0.58
C LYS A 34 47.76 -2.87 0.06
N ASP A 35 48.69 -3.43 -0.71
CA ASP A 35 48.60 -4.85 -1.07
C ASP A 35 48.62 -5.63 0.24
N GLY A 36 47.51 -6.30 0.54
CA GLY A 36 47.45 -7.18 1.70
C GLY A 36 48.40 -8.34 1.46
N ASP A 37 49.34 -8.53 2.39
CA ASP A 37 49.97 -9.81 2.73
C ASP A 37 50.15 -10.80 1.57
N ARG A 38 50.81 -10.37 0.50
CA ARG A 38 51.59 -11.31 -0.30
C ARG A 38 53.02 -11.19 0.16
N ASP A 39 53.44 -12.24 0.83
CA ASP A 39 54.80 -12.51 1.29
C ASP A 39 55.85 -11.92 0.37
N GLY A 40 56.86 -11.35 1.01
CA GLY A 40 58.10 -10.76 0.49
C GLY A 40 58.40 -10.90 -1.01
N ALA A 41 58.78 -9.76 -1.58
CA ALA A 41 59.42 -9.54 -2.89
C ALA A 41 58.50 -8.98 -3.97
N GLY A 42 58.59 -7.66 -4.13
CA GLY A 42 58.07 -6.93 -5.28
C GLY A 42 58.11 -5.44 -4.97
N ASP A 43 58.90 -4.69 -5.73
CA ASP A 43 59.10 -3.24 -5.58
C ASP A 43 57.81 -2.52 -5.16
N GLY A 44 57.86 -1.70 -4.10
CA GLY A 44 56.72 -1.09 -3.38
C GLY A 44 55.78 -0.16 -4.18
N VAL A 45 55.33 -0.60 -5.35
CA VAL A 45 54.40 0.05 -6.25
C VAL A 45 52.99 -0.41 -5.86
N GLY A 46 52.47 0.14 -4.77
CA GLY A 46 51.10 -0.14 -4.36
C GLY A 46 50.10 0.21 -5.47
N VAL A 47 49.13 -0.68 -5.70
CA VAL A 47 48.11 -0.52 -6.75
C VAL A 47 47.27 0.75 -6.49
N LEU A 48 47.19 1.63 -7.50
CA LEU A 48 46.32 2.81 -7.46
C LEU A 48 44.89 2.44 -7.87
N VAL A 49 43.94 2.71 -6.98
CA VAL A 49 42.52 2.47 -7.23
C VAL A 49 41.83 3.79 -7.54
N VAL A 50 41.14 3.86 -8.68
CA VAL A 50 40.38 5.04 -9.10
C VAL A 50 39.13 5.20 -8.24
N ARG A 51 39.05 6.32 -7.51
CA ARG A 51 37.90 6.73 -6.68
C ARG A 51 36.94 7.64 -7.46
N LYS A 52 37.47 8.69 -8.13
CA LYS A 52 36.66 9.63 -8.94
C LYS A 52 37.27 9.83 -10.32
N GLY A 53 36.41 9.95 -11.34
CA GLY A 53 36.84 10.21 -12.73
C GLY A 53 36.86 8.97 -13.63
N GLN A 54 35.93 8.02 -13.44
CA GLN A 54 35.81 6.82 -14.29
C GLN A 54 35.70 7.17 -15.78
N ARG A 55 34.84 8.14 -16.17
CA ARG A 55 34.71 8.61 -17.56
C ARG A 55 36.04 9.09 -18.15
N ARG A 56 36.80 9.87 -17.37
CA ARG A 56 38.12 10.38 -17.78
C ARG A 56 39.13 9.25 -17.92
N THR A 57 39.10 8.27 -17.02
CA THR A 57 39.98 7.11 -17.04
C THR A 57 39.71 6.23 -18.26
N LEU A 58 38.44 5.90 -18.53
CA LEU A 58 38.06 5.09 -19.68
C LEU A 58 38.34 5.83 -21.01
N ALA A 59 38.10 7.14 -21.07
CA ALA A 59 38.45 7.95 -22.24
C ALA A 59 39.97 7.97 -22.49
N ALA A 60 40.79 8.09 -21.45
CA ALA A 60 42.25 8.07 -21.57
C ALA A 60 42.77 6.71 -22.05
N LEU A 61 42.20 5.61 -21.55
CA LEU A 61 42.50 4.25 -22.02
C LEU A 61 42.13 4.09 -23.50
N LYS A 62 40.93 4.51 -23.89
CA LYS A 62 40.46 4.48 -25.29
C LYS A 62 41.30 5.38 -26.21
N ALA A 63 41.82 6.49 -25.69
CA ALA A 63 42.71 7.40 -26.42
C ALA A 63 44.17 6.92 -26.48
N GLY A 64 44.54 5.84 -25.79
CA GLY A 64 45.90 5.29 -25.80
C GLY A 64 46.93 6.15 -25.06
N LEU A 65 46.50 6.95 -24.08
CA LEU A 65 47.42 7.83 -23.34
C LEU A 65 48.34 7.01 -22.42
N ALA A 66 49.66 7.20 -22.57
CA ALA A 66 50.66 6.50 -21.76
C ALA A 66 50.69 6.96 -20.29
N ARG A 67 50.26 8.19 -19.99
CA ARG A 67 50.25 8.78 -18.64
C ARG A 67 49.04 9.68 -18.44
N VAL A 68 48.52 9.70 -17.21
CA VAL A 68 47.42 10.58 -16.79
C VAL A 68 47.77 11.28 -15.48
N ARG A 69 47.24 12.49 -15.27
CA ARG A 69 47.40 13.23 -14.02
C ARG A 69 46.46 12.67 -12.97
N VAL A 70 46.99 12.34 -11.79
CA VAL A 70 46.21 11.83 -10.66
C VAL A 70 46.41 12.69 -9.42
N LEU A 71 45.37 12.80 -8.61
CA LEU A 71 45.42 13.30 -7.24
C LEU A 71 45.35 12.08 -6.32
N ILE A 72 46.36 11.88 -5.47
CA ILE A 72 46.38 10.77 -4.52
C ILE A 72 45.72 11.24 -3.23
N GLU A 73 44.58 10.66 -2.91
CA GLU A 73 43.88 10.86 -1.64
C GLU A 73 44.33 9.81 -0.61
N PRO A 74 44.28 10.12 0.70
CA PRO A 74 44.47 9.13 1.74
C PRO A 74 43.49 7.96 1.52
N GLN A 75 43.96 6.73 1.76
CA GLN A 75 43.03 5.61 1.85
C GLN A 75 42.03 5.93 2.98
N PRO A 76 40.72 5.83 2.74
CA PRO A 76 39.72 6.07 3.77
C PRO A 76 40.07 5.28 5.03
N THR A 77 40.23 6.00 6.14
CA THR A 77 40.56 5.45 7.45
C THR A 77 39.38 4.66 7.98
N THR A 78 39.39 3.37 7.73
CA THR A 78 38.61 2.40 8.47
C THR A 78 39.41 2.04 9.72
N ALA A 79 39.22 2.83 10.78
CA ALA A 79 39.86 2.61 12.08
C ALA A 79 39.63 1.20 12.66
N ASP A 80 38.66 0.47 12.09
CA ASP A 80 38.23 -0.85 12.50
C ASP A 80 38.73 -2.00 11.59
N ILE A 81 39.63 -1.80 10.60
CA ILE A 81 40.10 -2.92 9.74
C ILE A 81 40.71 -4.05 10.58
N ASP A 82 41.51 -3.68 11.59
CA ASP A 82 42.28 -4.64 12.37
C ASP A 82 41.40 -5.37 13.41
N THR A 83 40.26 -4.78 13.78
CA THR A 83 39.36 -5.29 14.84
C THR A 83 38.08 -5.93 14.27
N GLU A 84 37.48 -5.33 13.24
CA GLU A 84 36.22 -5.76 12.59
C GLU A 84 36.27 -5.53 11.06
N PRO A 85 37.06 -6.33 10.32
CA PRO A 85 37.37 -6.07 8.90
C PRO A 85 36.13 -6.06 7.99
N GLU A 86 35.10 -6.84 8.29
CA GLU A 86 33.87 -6.88 7.49
C GLU A 86 33.00 -5.62 7.69
N ARG A 87 32.93 -5.11 8.93
CA ARG A 87 32.20 -3.88 9.23
C ARG A 87 32.90 -2.68 8.60
N ALA A 88 34.22 -2.62 8.70
CA ALA A 88 35.04 -1.63 8.02
C ALA A 88 34.76 -1.59 6.50
N ARG A 89 34.74 -2.76 5.84
CA ARG A 89 34.42 -2.88 4.41
C ARG A 89 33.00 -2.39 4.07
N ARG A 90 31.99 -2.78 4.86
CA ARG A 90 30.61 -2.32 4.64
C ARG A 90 30.46 -0.81 4.75
N THR A 91 31.06 -0.21 5.77
CA THR A 91 31.05 1.25 5.96
C THR A 91 31.71 1.94 4.78
N HIS A 92 32.88 1.46 4.35
CA HIS A 92 33.59 1.97 3.19
C HIS A 92 32.75 1.90 1.91
N ASP A 93 32.12 0.76 1.64
CA ASP A 93 31.28 0.58 0.46
C ASP A 93 30.05 1.48 0.49
N ALA A 94 29.48 1.72 1.67
CA ALA A 94 28.34 2.61 1.85
C ALA A 94 28.74 4.08 1.59
N GLU A 95 29.85 4.53 2.18
CA GLU A 95 30.40 5.88 1.95
C GLU A 95 30.69 6.13 0.47
N ARG A 96 31.25 5.14 -0.22
CA ARG A 96 31.49 5.21 -1.66
C ARG A 96 30.20 5.43 -2.45
N ILE A 97 29.13 4.69 -2.14
CA ILE A 97 27.84 4.82 -2.84
C ILE A 97 27.21 6.19 -2.56
N ILE A 98 27.30 6.67 -1.32
CA ILE A 98 26.81 8.00 -0.91
C ILE A 98 27.54 9.12 -1.65
N ASP A 99 28.88 9.04 -1.74
CA ASP A 99 29.71 9.99 -2.47
C ASP A 99 29.27 10.06 -3.94
N GLN A 100 29.03 8.89 -4.56
CA GLN A 100 28.56 8.79 -5.94
C GLN A 100 27.16 9.39 -6.12
N LEU A 101 26.23 9.11 -5.21
CA LEU A 101 24.88 9.69 -5.22
C LEU A 101 24.91 11.22 -5.13
N THR A 102 25.71 11.74 -4.20
CA THR A 102 25.83 13.19 -3.95
C THR A 102 26.49 13.90 -5.13
N GLU A 103 27.57 13.35 -5.69
CA GLU A 103 28.24 13.93 -6.86
C GLU A 103 27.33 13.92 -8.09
N ASN A 104 26.60 12.84 -8.32
CA ASN A 104 25.66 12.74 -9.44
C ASN A 104 24.55 13.78 -9.28
N GLN A 105 23.88 13.86 -8.13
CA GLN A 105 22.83 14.87 -7.85
C GLN A 105 23.26 16.31 -8.15
N HIS A 106 24.56 16.63 -8.02
CA HIS A 106 25.08 17.97 -8.33
C HIS A 106 25.51 18.18 -9.79
N ARG A 107 25.75 17.12 -10.58
CA ARG A 107 26.30 17.21 -11.96
C ARG A 107 25.31 16.84 -13.07
N ALA A 108 24.28 16.03 -12.78
CA ALA A 108 23.16 15.68 -13.68
C ALA A 108 22.09 14.93 -12.87
N ASP A 109 20.80 15.07 -13.19
CA ASP A 109 19.76 14.30 -12.51
C ASP A 109 20.04 12.79 -12.59
N ILE A 110 20.16 12.15 -11.43
CA ILE A 110 20.26 10.69 -11.30
C ILE A 110 18.93 10.07 -11.75
N SER A 111 18.96 9.00 -12.54
CA SER A 111 17.71 8.34 -12.94
C SER A 111 17.05 7.64 -11.75
N ASP A 112 15.73 7.44 -11.81
CA ASP A 112 15.00 6.73 -10.76
C ASP A 112 15.51 5.29 -10.60
N ALA A 113 15.86 4.62 -11.70
CA ALA A 113 16.44 3.27 -11.69
C ALA A 113 17.83 3.23 -11.04
N GLU A 114 18.70 4.21 -11.33
CA GLU A 114 20.01 4.34 -10.68
C GLU A 114 19.83 4.61 -9.17
N GLN A 115 18.86 5.44 -8.80
CA GLN A 115 18.57 5.75 -7.40
C GLN A 115 18.01 4.56 -6.62
N VAL A 116 17.08 3.79 -7.21
CA VAL A 116 16.57 2.54 -6.64
C VAL A 116 17.71 1.55 -6.40
N THR A 117 18.58 1.35 -7.40
CA THR A 117 19.74 0.45 -7.32
C THR A 117 20.70 0.88 -6.21
N ALA A 118 21.02 2.17 -6.14
CA ALA A 118 21.92 2.69 -5.11
C ALA A 118 21.33 2.53 -3.70
N HIS A 119 20.04 2.82 -3.50
CA HIS A 119 19.39 2.62 -2.21
C HIS A 119 19.29 1.13 -1.84
N GLN A 120 19.08 0.22 -2.80
CA GLN A 120 19.14 -1.22 -2.57
C GLN A 120 20.50 -1.66 -2.05
N GLN A 121 21.59 -1.17 -2.66
CA GLN A 121 22.95 -1.47 -2.19
C GLN A 121 23.19 -0.95 -0.77
N LEU A 122 22.75 0.27 -0.45
CA LEU A 122 22.88 0.84 0.90
C LEU A 122 22.10 0.05 1.95
N LEU A 123 20.88 -0.41 1.62
CA LEU A 123 20.11 -1.31 2.49
C LEU A 123 20.85 -2.62 2.73
N GLY A 124 21.40 -3.24 1.67
CA GLY A 124 22.19 -4.47 1.76
C GLY A 124 23.47 -4.32 2.60
N LEU A 125 24.03 -3.11 2.68
CA LEU A 125 25.16 -2.78 3.55
C LEU A 125 24.75 -2.49 5.01
N GLY A 126 23.46 -2.59 5.34
CA GLY A 126 22.93 -2.46 6.69
C GLY A 126 22.47 -1.05 7.08
N MET A 127 22.34 -0.12 6.11
CA MET A 127 21.79 1.21 6.40
C MET A 127 20.27 1.17 6.46
N SER A 128 19.68 1.85 7.44
CA SER A 128 18.24 2.12 7.49
C SER A 128 17.83 3.22 6.50
N ALA A 129 16.59 3.22 6.05
CA ALA A 129 16.03 4.29 5.20
C ALA A 129 16.19 5.69 5.82
N ALA A 130 16.12 5.80 7.14
CA ALA A 130 16.34 7.05 7.86
C ALA A 130 17.81 7.51 7.82
N GLN A 131 18.78 6.59 7.92
CA GLN A 131 20.19 6.91 7.72
C GLN A 131 20.45 7.34 6.28
N ILE A 132 19.91 6.62 5.29
CA ILE A 132 20.05 6.97 3.87
C ILE A 132 19.54 8.39 3.61
N ALA A 133 18.32 8.72 4.06
CA ALA A 133 17.73 10.05 3.87
C ALA A 133 18.59 11.18 4.47
N ARG A 134 19.12 10.98 5.69
CA ARG A 134 19.98 11.96 6.35
C ARG A 134 21.29 12.15 5.62
N THR A 135 21.96 11.07 5.25
CA THR A 135 23.31 11.13 4.70
C THR A 135 23.33 11.61 3.25
N THR A 136 22.36 11.20 2.44
CA THR A 136 22.25 11.65 1.03
C THR A 136 21.48 12.96 0.87
N ARG A 137 20.95 13.53 1.97
CA ARG A 137 20.05 14.70 1.98
C ARG A 137 18.83 14.54 1.04
N THR A 138 18.43 13.30 0.78
CA THR A 138 17.27 13.00 -0.05
C THR A 138 16.00 13.06 0.81
N PRO A 139 14.89 13.67 0.34
CA PRO A 139 13.64 13.72 1.09
C PRO A 139 13.18 12.32 1.53
N ALA A 140 12.77 12.19 2.78
CA ALA A 140 12.39 10.89 3.37
C ALA A 140 11.28 10.17 2.57
N LYS A 141 10.35 10.93 1.96
CA LYS A 141 9.31 10.36 1.08
C LYS A 141 9.93 9.65 -0.12
N ARG A 142 10.92 10.26 -0.78
CA ARG A 142 11.59 9.70 -1.97
C ARG A 142 12.44 8.50 -1.62
N VAL A 143 13.12 8.52 -0.46
CA VAL A 143 13.84 7.34 0.05
C VAL A 143 12.87 6.19 0.29
N ARG A 144 11.72 6.42 0.96
CA ARG A 144 10.71 5.36 1.16
C ARG A 144 10.23 4.74 -0.16
N GLN A 145 9.96 5.56 -1.18
CA GLN A 145 9.50 5.08 -2.49
C GLN A 145 10.56 4.21 -3.16
N THR A 146 11.79 4.71 -3.27
CA THR A 146 12.90 3.98 -3.89
C THR A 146 13.27 2.71 -3.13
N THR A 147 13.23 2.71 -1.79
CA THR A 147 13.48 1.50 -0.99
C THR A 147 12.36 0.48 -1.12
N ALA A 148 11.10 0.93 -1.23
CA ALA A 148 9.96 0.03 -1.46
C ALA A 148 10.10 -0.67 -2.82
N VAL A 149 10.42 0.08 -3.88
CA VAL A 149 10.67 -0.48 -5.22
C VAL A 149 11.89 -1.41 -5.21
N ALA A 150 12.99 -1.02 -4.58
CA ALA A 150 14.19 -1.84 -4.45
C ALA A 150 13.94 -3.21 -3.79
N GLY A 151 12.99 -3.27 -2.86
CA GLY A 151 12.58 -4.51 -2.21
C GLY A 151 11.66 -5.40 -3.04
N SER A 152 11.21 -4.94 -4.21
CA SER A 152 10.20 -5.63 -5.02
C SER A 152 10.67 -5.86 -6.45
N ALA A 153 11.22 -7.06 -6.71
CA ALA A 153 11.60 -7.49 -8.07
C ALA A 153 10.44 -7.37 -9.05
N ARG A 154 9.22 -7.69 -8.59
CA ARG A 154 7.99 -7.57 -9.36
C ARG A 154 7.67 -6.13 -9.76
N ALA A 155 7.79 -5.17 -8.84
CA ALA A 155 7.56 -3.76 -9.17
C ALA A 155 8.59 -3.25 -10.19
N ILE A 156 9.85 -3.69 -10.07
CA ILE A 156 10.92 -3.38 -11.03
C ILE A 156 10.59 -3.94 -12.42
N GLU A 157 10.20 -5.20 -12.52
CA GLU A 157 9.84 -5.84 -13.78
C GLU A 157 8.65 -5.17 -14.46
N VAL A 158 7.58 -4.94 -13.70
CA VAL A 158 6.36 -4.27 -14.19
C VAL A 158 6.68 -2.84 -14.63
N GLY A 159 7.45 -2.10 -13.83
CA GLY A 159 7.84 -0.74 -14.18
C GLY A 159 8.67 -0.68 -15.45
N ALA A 160 9.65 -1.58 -15.63
CA ALA A 160 10.44 -1.66 -16.86
C ALA A 160 9.61 -2.06 -18.08
N ARG A 161 8.63 -2.97 -17.91
CA ARG A 161 7.78 -3.45 -19.00
C ARG A 161 6.82 -2.38 -19.53
N TYR A 162 6.29 -1.54 -18.63
CA TYR A 162 5.24 -0.58 -18.94
C TYR A 162 5.68 0.89 -18.80
N ASP A 163 6.98 1.15 -18.63
CA ASP A 163 7.57 2.48 -18.42
C ASP A 163 6.89 3.27 -17.29
N LEU A 164 6.63 2.60 -16.17
CA LEU A 164 5.97 3.23 -15.02
C LEU A 164 6.93 4.13 -14.26
N ASP A 165 6.40 5.23 -13.73
CA ASP A 165 7.19 6.14 -12.90
C ASP A 165 7.46 5.55 -11.51
N LEU A 166 8.45 6.12 -10.80
CA LEU A 166 8.84 5.66 -9.47
C LEU A 166 7.69 5.69 -8.44
N VAL A 167 6.76 6.64 -8.55
CA VAL A 167 5.62 6.74 -7.65
C VAL A 167 4.68 5.57 -7.90
N GLN A 168 4.36 5.27 -9.15
CA GLN A 168 3.51 4.15 -9.56
C GLN A 168 4.13 2.82 -9.14
N MET A 169 5.42 2.61 -9.43
CA MET A 169 6.16 1.42 -9.01
C MET A 169 6.14 1.26 -7.49
N SER A 170 6.31 2.35 -6.73
CA SER A 170 6.30 2.29 -5.27
C SER A 170 4.96 1.87 -4.69
N VAL A 171 3.85 2.23 -5.35
CA VAL A 171 2.50 1.78 -4.99
C VAL A 171 2.32 0.30 -5.30
N ILE A 172 2.79 -0.15 -6.45
CA ILE A 172 2.71 -1.58 -6.85
C ILE A 172 3.56 -2.46 -5.91
N ALA A 173 4.72 -1.98 -5.48
CA ALA A 173 5.62 -2.72 -4.60
C ALA A 173 4.98 -3.14 -3.27
N GLU A 174 4.07 -2.33 -2.72
CA GLU A 174 3.32 -2.61 -1.49
C GLU A 174 2.44 -3.87 -1.58
N PHE A 175 2.04 -4.24 -2.79
CA PHE A 175 1.14 -5.37 -3.06
C PHE A 175 1.83 -6.50 -3.81
N SER A 176 3.17 -6.55 -3.78
CA SER A 176 3.94 -7.49 -4.62
C SER A 176 3.73 -8.98 -4.29
N ASP A 177 3.11 -9.27 -3.16
CA ASP A 177 2.65 -10.57 -2.67
C ASP A 177 1.27 -11.02 -3.22
N ASP A 178 0.54 -10.14 -3.91
CA ASP A 178 -0.83 -10.40 -4.41
C ASP A 178 -0.91 -10.16 -5.93
N ASP A 179 -1.04 -11.27 -6.68
CA ASP A 179 -1.06 -11.28 -8.14
C ASP A 179 -2.15 -10.38 -8.73
N ASP A 180 -3.36 -10.51 -8.19
CA ASP A 180 -4.56 -9.80 -8.65
C ASP A 180 -4.45 -8.30 -8.31
N ALA A 181 -3.94 -7.97 -7.12
CA ALA A 181 -3.70 -6.59 -6.74
C ALA A 181 -2.68 -5.92 -7.66
N VAL A 182 -1.57 -6.59 -7.99
CA VAL A 182 -0.56 -6.05 -8.91
C VAL A 182 -1.14 -5.87 -10.31
N ALA A 183 -1.87 -6.85 -10.83
CA ALA A 183 -2.51 -6.73 -12.15
C ALA A 183 -3.46 -5.52 -12.20
N ARG A 184 -4.34 -5.39 -11.20
CA ARG A 184 -5.29 -4.27 -11.09
C ARG A 184 -4.60 -2.92 -10.93
N LEU A 185 -3.54 -2.83 -10.13
CA LEU A 185 -2.80 -1.57 -9.95
C LEU A 185 -2.02 -1.19 -11.21
N THR A 186 -1.44 -2.17 -11.90
CA THR A 186 -0.75 -1.96 -13.17
C THR A 186 -1.70 -1.45 -14.24
N GLU A 187 -2.86 -2.11 -14.41
CA GLU A 187 -3.91 -1.64 -15.32
C GLU A 187 -4.39 -0.24 -14.97
N THR A 188 -4.61 0.03 -13.67
CA THR A 188 -5.03 1.35 -13.19
C THR A 188 -3.97 2.41 -13.49
N ALA A 189 -2.68 2.10 -13.29
CA ALA A 189 -1.58 3.01 -13.60
C ALA A 189 -1.54 3.38 -15.08
N LEU A 190 -1.80 2.41 -15.96
CA LEU A 190 -1.78 2.60 -17.42
C LEU A 190 -3.00 3.35 -17.94
N GLN A 191 -4.19 2.98 -17.49
CA GLN A 191 -5.45 3.48 -18.06
C GLN A 191 -5.98 4.72 -17.33
N ARG A 192 -5.77 4.80 -16.00
CA ARG A 192 -6.35 5.83 -15.12
C ARG A 192 -5.38 6.18 -13.99
N PRO A 193 -4.20 6.74 -14.29
CA PRO A 193 -3.15 6.97 -13.29
C PRO A 193 -3.61 7.82 -12.09
N HIS A 194 -4.53 8.76 -12.31
CA HIS A 194 -5.12 9.59 -11.24
C HIS A 194 -5.95 8.77 -10.23
N GLN A 195 -6.41 7.56 -10.57
CA GLN A 195 -7.15 6.67 -9.68
C GLN A 195 -6.25 5.69 -8.93
N LEU A 196 -4.94 5.65 -9.25
CA LEU A 196 -4.02 4.66 -8.67
C LEU A 196 -3.97 4.74 -7.14
N ALA A 197 -3.91 5.96 -6.60
CA ALA A 197 -3.91 6.17 -5.15
C ALA A 197 -5.20 5.65 -4.49
N HIS A 198 -6.36 5.86 -5.13
CA HIS A 198 -7.65 5.36 -4.65
C HIS A 198 -7.73 3.84 -4.75
N ALA A 199 -7.26 3.25 -5.85
CA ALA A 199 -7.24 1.80 -6.02
C ALA A 199 -6.36 1.12 -4.96
N ALA A 200 -5.17 1.68 -4.71
CA ALA A 200 -4.28 1.21 -3.65
C ALA A 200 -4.91 1.35 -2.27
N GLN A 201 -5.54 2.49 -1.96
CA GLN A 201 -6.21 2.66 -0.67
C GLN A 201 -7.34 1.65 -0.47
N ARG A 202 -8.16 1.39 -1.50
CA ARG A 202 -9.18 0.34 -1.43
C ARG A 202 -8.60 -1.04 -1.13
N LEU A 203 -7.44 -1.37 -1.71
CA LEU A 203 -6.76 -2.64 -1.43
C LEU A 203 -6.23 -2.71 0.00
N ARG A 204 -5.67 -1.61 0.54
CA ARG A 204 -5.27 -1.53 1.97
C ARG A 204 -6.48 -1.75 2.87
N ASP A 205 -7.58 -1.07 2.57
CA ASP A 205 -8.82 -1.19 3.33
C ASP A 205 -9.35 -2.63 3.30
N THR A 206 -9.34 -3.29 2.14
CA THR A 206 -9.72 -4.70 2.02
C THR A 206 -8.78 -5.63 2.78
N ARG A 207 -7.45 -5.40 2.79
CA ARG A 207 -6.50 -6.18 3.59
C ARG A 207 -6.77 -6.02 5.09
N ALA A 208 -7.02 -4.79 5.55
CA ALA A 208 -7.35 -4.51 6.94
C ALA A 208 -8.67 -5.18 7.36
N GLU A 209 -9.71 -5.12 6.52
CA GLU A 209 -10.99 -5.81 6.75
C GLU A 209 -10.80 -7.33 6.85
N ARG A 210 -10.03 -7.93 5.93
CA ARG A 210 -9.72 -9.37 5.98
C ARG A 210 -8.98 -9.76 7.25
N ALA A 211 -8.04 -8.94 7.71
CA ALA A 211 -7.31 -9.20 8.95
C ALA A 211 -8.23 -9.17 10.17
N LEU A 212 -9.14 -8.18 10.26
CA LEU A 212 -10.15 -8.11 11.32
C LEU A 212 -11.10 -9.32 11.31
N CYS A 213 -11.55 -9.73 10.12
CA CYS A 213 -12.37 -10.94 10.00
C CYS A 213 -11.60 -12.17 10.45
N ALA A 214 -10.38 -12.38 9.94
CA ALA A 214 -9.57 -13.55 10.26
C ALA A 214 -9.32 -13.68 11.77
N GLU A 215 -9.01 -12.57 12.46
CA GLU A 215 -8.83 -12.57 13.91
C GLU A 215 -10.08 -13.04 14.66
N LEU A 216 -11.27 -12.51 14.31
CA LEU A 216 -12.52 -12.91 14.95
C LEU A 216 -12.94 -14.35 14.57
N GLU A 217 -12.73 -14.76 13.32
CA GLU A 217 -12.99 -16.12 12.89
C GLU A 217 -12.10 -17.13 13.64
N ASP A 218 -10.83 -16.80 13.87
CA ASP A 218 -9.92 -17.66 14.64
C ASP A 218 -10.34 -17.78 16.10
N GLN A 219 -10.83 -16.69 16.71
CA GLN A 219 -11.43 -16.72 18.05
C GLN A 219 -12.65 -17.65 18.10
N LEU A 220 -13.59 -17.50 17.16
CA LEU A 220 -14.79 -18.35 17.07
C LEU A 220 -14.43 -19.83 16.88
N ARG A 221 -13.42 -20.14 16.07
CA ARG A 221 -12.93 -21.52 15.89
C ARG A 221 -12.31 -22.08 17.18
N GLN A 222 -11.58 -21.26 17.94
CA GLN A 222 -11.04 -21.66 19.25
C GLN A 222 -12.14 -21.96 20.27
N ASP A 223 -13.26 -21.22 20.20
CA ASP A 223 -14.45 -21.44 21.02
C ASP A 223 -15.29 -22.64 20.55
N GLY A 224 -14.87 -23.34 19.49
CA GLY A 224 -15.55 -24.52 18.95
C GLY A 224 -16.73 -24.21 18.03
N VAL A 225 -16.91 -22.94 17.63
CA VAL A 225 -17.98 -22.52 16.72
C VAL A 225 -17.60 -22.83 15.27
N THR A 226 -18.54 -23.39 14.51
CA THR A 226 -18.38 -23.54 13.06
C THR A 226 -18.49 -22.18 12.39
N VAL A 227 -17.41 -21.72 11.77
CA VAL A 227 -17.38 -20.48 10.97
C VAL A 227 -17.66 -20.81 9.50
N LEU A 228 -18.70 -20.20 8.92
CA LEU A 228 -19.00 -20.31 7.49
C LEU A 228 -18.29 -19.21 6.71
N GLY A 229 -17.44 -19.63 5.77
CA GLY A 229 -16.89 -18.74 4.76
C GLY A 229 -17.89 -18.49 3.63
N ARG A 230 -17.60 -17.48 2.80
CA ARG A 230 -18.44 -17.13 1.65
C ARG A 230 -18.56 -18.26 0.61
N ASP A 231 -17.53 -19.09 0.50
CA ASP A 231 -17.46 -20.19 -0.47
C ASP A 231 -17.94 -21.54 0.13
N ASP A 232 -18.51 -21.53 1.35
CA ASP A 232 -19.06 -22.75 1.96
C ASP A 232 -20.36 -23.16 1.27
N ALA A 233 -20.51 -24.43 0.91
CA ALA A 233 -21.72 -24.94 0.25
C ALA A 233 -23.00 -24.73 1.07
N ARG A 234 -22.88 -24.62 2.40
CA ARG A 234 -24.00 -24.35 3.31
C ARG A 234 -24.40 -22.89 3.32
N HIS A 235 -23.62 -22.00 2.71
CA HIS A 235 -23.92 -20.56 2.69
C HIS A 235 -25.26 -20.26 1.98
N ASP A 236 -25.64 -21.04 0.97
CA ASP A 236 -26.89 -20.84 0.23
C ASP A 236 -28.14 -21.22 1.04
N THR A 237 -28.02 -22.19 1.96
CA THR A 237 -29.11 -22.61 2.84
C THR A 237 -29.09 -21.91 4.20
N ALA A 238 -27.95 -21.31 4.56
CA ALA A 238 -27.80 -20.65 5.85
C ALA A 238 -28.65 -19.39 5.96
N MET A 239 -29.30 -19.20 7.11
CA MET A 239 -30.02 -17.98 7.43
C MET A 239 -29.57 -17.40 8.77
N THR A 240 -29.53 -16.08 8.85
CA THR A 240 -29.22 -15.36 10.09
C THR A 240 -30.32 -15.57 11.12
N LEU A 241 -29.95 -15.75 12.39
CA LEU A 241 -30.93 -15.97 13.48
C LEU A 241 -31.92 -14.80 13.60
N ALA A 242 -31.49 -13.57 13.29
CA ALA A 242 -32.36 -12.39 13.25
C ALA A 242 -33.55 -12.50 12.27
N ARG A 243 -33.50 -13.44 11.31
CA ARG A 243 -34.57 -13.75 10.35
C ARG A 243 -35.38 -14.99 10.71
N LEU A 244 -35.06 -15.65 11.81
CA LEU A 244 -35.68 -16.91 12.22
C LEU A 244 -36.42 -16.74 13.56
N ARG A 245 -37.42 -17.59 13.76
CA ARG A 245 -38.03 -17.86 15.07
C ARG A 245 -37.79 -19.33 15.46
N PRO A 246 -37.88 -19.69 16.76
CA PRO A 246 -37.49 -21.02 17.21
C PRO A 246 -38.30 -22.14 16.56
N SER A 247 -39.63 -22.00 16.47
CA SER A 247 -40.54 -22.94 15.79
C SER A 247 -41.64 -22.21 15.00
N LEU A 248 -42.29 -22.91 14.08
CA LEU A 248 -43.52 -22.44 13.42
C LEU A 248 -44.65 -22.18 14.42
N ASP A 249 -44.68 -22.91 15.54
CA ASP A 249 -45.71 -22.76 16.58
C ASP A 249 -45.52 -21.50 17.44
N ASP A 250 -44.31 -20.92 17.42
CA ASP A 250 -44.05 -19.68 18.13
C ASP A 250 -44.72 -18.50 17.42
N PRO A 251 -45.19 -17.49 18.18
CA PRO A 251 -45.75 -16.28 17.60
C PRO A 251 -44.81 -15.62 16.59
N SER A 252 -45.38 -15.12 15.50
CA SER A 252 -44.68 -14.28 14.52
C SER A 252 -43.98 -13.12 15.22
N GLY A 253 -42.72 -12.90 14.89
CA GLY A 253 -41.83 -11.91 15.49
C GLY A 253 -40.94 -12.42 16.61
N THR A 254 -41.20 -13.62 17.15
CA THR A 254 -40.38 -14.23 18.21
C THR A 254 -38.93 -14.33 17.76
N GLU A 255 -38.02 -13.76 18.54
CA GLU A 255 -36.60 -13.71 18.19
C GLU A 255 -35.90 -15.02 18.60
N LEU A 256 -35.16 -15.61 17.66
CA LEU A 256 -34.24 -16.69 17.95
C LEU A 256 -32.88 -16.09 18.37
N THR A 257 -32.55 -16.17 19.65
CA THR A 257 -31.27 -15.67 20.19
C THR A 257 -30.15 -16.70 20.01
N GLU A 258 -28.89 -16.24 20.11
CA GLU A 258 -27.72 -17.12 20.09
C GLU A 258 -27.81 -18.23 21.15
N ASP A 259 -28.09 -17.86 22.40
CA ASP A 259 -28.12 -18.81 23.52
C ASP A 259 -29.18 -19.90 23.31
N ALA A 260 -30.34 -19.55 22.74
CA ALA A 260 -31.40 -20.51 22.43
C ALA A 260 -31.06 -21.41 21.23
N HIS A 261 -30.13 -20.99 20.35
CA HIS A 261 -29.70 -21.73 19.18
C HIS A 261 -28.40 -22.51 19.40
N ARG A 262 -27.73 -22.38 20.56
CA ARG A 262 -26.40 -22.95 20.78
C ARG A 262 -26.36 -24.48 20.64
N ASP A 263 -27.43 -25.16 21.02
CA ASP A 263 -27.54 -26.63 20.96
C ASP A 263 -28.05 -27.15 19.59
N CYS A 264 -28.37 -26.26 18.66
CA CYS A 264 -28.82 -26.64 17.32
C CYS A 264 -27.64 -27.22 16.51
N PRO A 265 -27.79 -28.39 15.84
CA PRO A 265 -26.74 -28.93 14.97
C PRO A 265 -26.34 -27.99 13.82
N GLY A 266 -27.23 -27.06 13.46
CA GLY A 266 -26.98 -26.01 12.47
C GLY A 266 -26.32 -24.76 13.02
N HIS A 267 -25.92 -24.72 14.29
CA HIS A 267 -25.27 -23.57 14.92
C HIS A 267 -23.93 -23.23 14.26
N ALA A 268 -23.89 -22.07 13.62
CA ALA A 268 -22.70 -21.55 12.98
C ALA A 268 -22.66 -20.02 13.05
N ALA A 269 -21.52 -19.46 12.69
CA ALA A 269 -21.30 -18.03 12.62
C ALA A 269 -20.74 -17.62 11.25
N THR A 270 -21.12 -16.45 10.76
CA THR A 270 -20.41 -15.74 9.70
C THR A 270 -19.87 -14.44 10.27
N VAL A 271 -18.68 -14.02 9.83
CA VAL A 271 -18.09 -12.76 10.26
C VAL A 271 -18.33 -11.70 9.19
N THR A 272 -18.76 -10.51 9.61
CA THR A 272 -18.91 -9.34 8.73
C THR A 272 -18.21 -8.14 9.32
N VAL A 273 -17.69 -7.26 8.46
CA VAL A 273 -17.25 -5.94 8.90
C VAL A 273 -18.43 -4.97 8.87
N ARG A 274 -18.57 -4.14 9.90
CA ARG A 274 -19.43 -2.97 9.88
C ARG A 274 -18.60 -1.72 10.15
N PHE A 275 -19.12 -0.60 9.69
CA PHE A 275 -18.56 0.71 9.97
C PHE A 275 -19.38 1.36 11.09
N ASP A 276 -18.70 1.74 12.14
CA ASP A 276 -19.19 2.56 13.25
C ASP A 276 -18.50 3.94 13.20
N PHE A 277 -19.25 5.00 13.50
CA PHE A 277 -18.72 6.37 13.41
C PHE A 277 -17.64 6.67 14.47
N ASP A 278 -17.74 6.07 15.66
CA ASP A 278 -16.84 6.31 16.79
C ASP A 278 -15.65 5.32 16.78
N GLN A 279 -15.91 4.07 16.38
CA GLN A 279 -14.92 2.98 16.45
C GLN A 279 -14.30 2.61 15.10
N GLY A 280 -14.80 3.15 13.99
CA GLY A 280 -14.35 2.81 12.65
C GLY A 280 -14.84 1.44 12.20
N LYS A 281 -14.00 0.70 11.46
CA LYS A 281 -14.36 -0.63 10.96
C LYS A 281 -14.12 -1.68 12.04
N THR A 282 -15.16 -2.41 12.41
CA THR A 282 -15.12 -3.48 13.39
C THR A 282 -15.71 -4.77 12.81
N ALA A 283 -15.10 -5.91 13.11
CA ALA A 283 -15.65 -7.22 12.78
C ALA A 283 -16.75 -7.59 13.78
N HIS A 284 -17.84 -8.16 13.28
CA HIS A 284 -18.98 -8.61 14.07
C HIS A 284 -19.38 -10.02 13.69
N THR A 285 -19.69 -10.80 14.71
CA THR A 285 -20.28 -12.12 14.56
C THR A 285 -21.76 -11.99 14.17
N LEU A 286 -22.14 -12.69 13.11
CA LEU A 286 -23.53 -12.93 12.74
C LEU A 286 -23.81 -14.42 12.93
N TRP A 287 -24.64 -14.73 13.92
CA TRP A 287 -25.09 -16.10 14.15
C TRP A 287 -26.06 -16.54 13.07
N VAL A 288 -25.87 -17.77 12.60
CA VAL A 288 -26.66 -18.38 11.53
C VAL A 288 -27.05 -19.81 11.88
N CYS A 289 -28.16 -20.26 11.29
CA CYS A 289 -28.49 -21.68 11.19
C CYS A 289 -28.19 -22.15 9.77
N THR A 290 -27.39 -23.20 9.60
CA THR A 290 -26.99 -23.75 8.29
C THR A 290 -28.15 -24.34 7.49
N ASP A 291 -29.15 -24.89 8.18
CA ASP A 291 -30.37 -25.44 7.58
C ASP A 291 -31.56 -25.20 8.53
N PRO A 292 -32.19 -24.03 8.47
CA PRO A 292 -33.29 -23.69 9.37
C PRO A 292 -34.48 -24.65 9.26
N ALA A 293 -34.82 -25.07 8.04
CA ALA A 293 -36.00 -25.88 7.78
C ALA A 293 -35.85 -27.30 8.35
N THR A 294 -34.68 -27.92 8.18
CA THR A 294 -34.41 -29.25 8.74
C THR A 294 -34.31 -29.23 10.27
N HIS A 295 -33.84 -28.11 10.86
CA HIS A 295 -33.76 -27.95 12.31
C HIS A 295 -35.04 -27.42 12.97
N GLY A 296 -36.14 -27.25 12.21
CA GLY A 296 -37.45 -26.89 12.75
C GLY A 296 -37.69 -25.39 12.96
N HIS A 297 -36.78 -24.53 12.48
CA HIS A 297 -36.94 -23.08 12.52
C HIS A 297 -37.84 -22.57 11.38
N ALA A 298 -38.58 -21.50 11.66
CA ALA A 298 -39.41 -20.82 10.69
C ALA A 298 -38.93 -19.37 10.48
N GLU A 299 -39.38 -18.73 9.39
CA GLU A 299 -39.14 -17.29 9.20
C GLU A 299 -39.71 -16.49 10.37
N ARG A 300 -38.97 -15.48 10.81
CA ARG A 300 -39.32 -14.66 11.98
C ARG A 300 -40.71 -14.06 11.84
N TYR A 301 -41.00 -13.48 10.68
CA TYR A 301 -42.29 -12.88 10.38
C TYR A 301 -43.04 -13.73 9.39
N ASP A 302 -44.31 -13.99 9.67
CA ASP A 302 -45.21 -14.57 8.69
C ASP A 302 -45.24 -13.67 7.45
N ARG A 303 -45.04 -14.26 6.27
CA ARG A 303 -45.19 -13.53 5.02
C ARG A 303 -46.67 -13.13 4.88
N PRO A 304 -47.01 -11.85 4.69
CA PRO A 304 -48.37 -11.48 4.32
C PRO A 304 -48.68 -12.19 3.00
N SER A 305 -49.75 -13.00 2.97
CA SER A 305 -50.13 -13.69 1.74
C SER A 305 -50.48 -12.63 0.69
N SER A 306 -49.66 -12.48 -0.34
CA SER A 306 -49.94 -11.62 -1.50
C SER A 306 -51.09 -12.15 -2.37
N SER A 307 -51.74 -13.23 -1.95
CA SER A 307 -52.89 -13.87 -2.59
C SER A 307 -54.26 -13.33 -2.16
N GLN A 308 -54.34 -12.41 -1.20
CA GLN A 308 -55.56 -11.62 -0.99
C GLN A 308 -55.49 -10.31 -1.78
N LYS A 309 -55.66 -10.39 -3.10
CA LYS A 309 -56.30 -9.28 -3.81
C LYS A 309 -57.67 -9.09 -3.15
N PRO A 310 -58.10 -7.86 -2.78
CA PRO A 310 -59.48 -7.66 -2.35
C PRO A 310 -60.37 -8.21 -3.45
N ALA A 311 -61.26 -9.13 -3.09
CA ALA A 311 -62.19 -9.72 -4.04
C ALA A 311 -62.94 -8.58 -4.73
N VAL A 312 -62.74 -8.43 -6.04
CA VAL A 312 -63.59 -7.56 -6.85
C VAL A 312 -65.02 -8.07 -6.64
N PRO A 313 -65.97 -7.22 -6.20
CA PRO A 313 -67.33 -7.68 -5.99
C PRO A 313 -67.86 -8.24 -7.30
N VAL A 314 -68.22 -9.53 -7.29
CA VAL A 314 -68.80 -10.20 -8.46
C VAL A 314 -70.11 -9.49 -8.81
N GLY A 315 -70.15 -8.87 -9.99
CA GLY A 315 -71.28 -8.06 -10.47
C GLY A 315 -70.94 -6.60 -10.77
N GLU A 316 -69.71 -6.16 -10.55
CA GLU A 316 -69.28 -4.81 -10.88
C GLU A 316 -69.08 -4.66 -12.40
N THR A 317 -69.84 -3.78 -13.05
CA THR A 317 -69.68 -3.47 -14.48
C THR A 317 -68.39 -2.69 -14.73
N ASP A 318 -67.86 -2.71 -15.97
CA ASP A 318 -66.62 -2.00 -16.30
C ASP A 318 -66.69 -0.50 -15.96
N GLU A 319 -67.88 0.11 -16.04
CA GLU A 319 -68.13 1.49 -15.62
C GLU A 319 -67.96 1.71 -14.12
N GLN A 320 -68.39 0.75 -13.29
CA GLN A 320 -68.27 0.84 -11.83
C GLN A 320 -66.81 0.65 -11.38
N ARG A 321 -66.08 -0.25 -12.04
CA ARG A 321 -64.62 -0.41 -11.85
C ARG A 321 -63.88 0.88 -12.16
N GLN A 322 -64.20 1.51 -13.29
CA GLN A 322 -63.53 2.73 -13.73
C GLN A 322 -63.86 3.91 -12.82
N ALA A 323 -65.12 4.03 -12.35
CA ALA A 323 -65.52 5.02 -11.37
C ALA A 323 -64.81 4.85 -10.01
N ARG A 324 -64.51 3.61 -9.59
CA ARG A 324 -63.73 3.35 -8.37
C ARG A 324 -62.27 3.74 -8.54
N GLU A 325 -61.64 3.38 -9.65
CA GLU A 325 -60.26 3.73 -9.95
C GLU A 325 -60.07 5.25 -10.08
N ASP A 326 -61.05 5.96 -10.65
CA ASP A 326 -61.04 7.42 -10.74
C ASP A 326 -61.19 8.06 -9.36
N ARG A 327 -62.04 7.53 -8.47
CA ARG A 327 -62.15 7.99 -7.08
C ARG A 327 -60.87 7.73 -6.28
N GLU A 328 -60.20 6.59 -6.49
CA GLU A 328 -58.90 6.31 -5.87
C GLU A 328 -57.82 7.27 -6.36
N ARG A 329 -57.79 7.58 -7.66
CA ARG A 329 -56.87 8.58 -8.24
C ARG A 329 -57.17 10.00 -7.75
N GLU A 330 -58.43 10.34 -7.58
CA GLU A 330 -58.86 11.64 -7.07
C GLU A 330 -58.55 11.79 -5.57
N ALA A 331 -58.76 10.75 -4.77
CA ALA A 331 -58.35 10.70 -3.37
C ALA A 331 -56.82 10.81 -3.20
N ALA A 332 -56.05 10.17 -4.09
CA ALA A 332 -54.59 10.28 -4.10
C ALA A 332 -54.10 11.69 -4.54
N ARG A 333 -54.90 12.41 -5.34
CA ARG A 333 -54.61 13.79 -5.77
C ARG A 333 -55.10 14.85 -4.78
N GLY A 334 -56.11 14.52 -3.98
CA GLY A 334 -56.74 15.41 -3.00
C GLY A 334 -56.13 15.38 -1.60
N ALA A 335 -55.15 14.51 -1.32
CA ALA A 335 -54.42 14.52 -0.07
C ALA A 335 -53.52 15.78 0.01
N PRO A 336 -53.81 16.77 0.89
CA PRO A 336 -52.99 17.96 0.98
C PRO A 336 -51.62 17.59 1.58
N HIS A 337 -50.54 17.93 0.87
CA HIS A 337 -49.23 18.08 1.49
C HIS A 337 -49.33 19.17 2.56
N GLY A 338 -49.44 18.75 3.83
CA GLY A 338 -49.46 19.67 4.96
C GLY A 338 -48.12 20.38 5.10
N ASP A 339 -48.10 21.66 4.76
CA ASP A 339 -47.07 22.61 5.16
C ASP A 339 -46.90 22.61 6.69
N ARG A 340 -45.64 22.57 7.14
CA ARG A 340 -45.29 22.96 8.52
C ARG A 340 -43.93 23.66 8.56
N GLU A 341 -43.94 24.94 8.18
CA GLU A 341 -42.94 25.91 8.60
C GLU A 341 -43.25 26.43 10.02
N GLN A 342 -42.21 26.36 10.87
CA GLN A 342 -41.75 27.34 11.87
C GLN A 342 -42.74 27.97 12.88
N GLN A 343 -42.57 27.61 14.16
CA GLN A 343 -42.61 28.56 15.27
C GLN A 343 -41.38 28.36 16.15
N GLY A 344 -40.55 29.40 16.27
CA GLY A 344 -39.31 29.40 17.03
C GLY A 344 -39.50 29.80 18.49
N VAL A 345 -38.57 29.36 19.35
CA VAL A 345 -38.25 29.98 20.63
C VAL A 345 -36.73 29.88 20.87
N GLY A 346 -36.07 31.03 21.00
CA GLY A 346 -35.03 31.23 22.02
C GLY A 346 -33.57 30.93 21.67
N VAL A 347 -32.91 31.90 21.04
CA VAL A 347 -31.44 32.06 20.99
C VAL A 347 -30.88 32.39 22.38
N ARG A 348 -29.85 31.67 22.85
CA ARG A 348 -28.75 32.26 23.65
C ARG A 348 -27.41 31.63 23.30
N ALA A 349 -26.53 32.49 22.80
CA ALA A 349 -25.14 32.22 22.46
C ALA A 349 -24.27 32.01 23.71
N GLY A 350 -23.47 30.94 23.70
CA GLY A 350 -22.46 30.60 24.70
C GLY A 350 -21.07 30.51 24.09
N ARG A 351 -20.45 31.68 23.89
CA ARG A 351 -19.02 32.03 23.87
C ARG A 351 -17.97 30.89 24.00
N ALA A 352 -17.13 30.75 22.98
CA ALA A 352 -15.82 30.09 23.05
C ALA A 352 -14.79 30.92 23.84
N PRO A 353 -13.87 30.32 24.62
CA PRO A 353 -12.77 31.05 25.23
C PRO A 353 -11.60 31.22 24.25
N ARG A 354 -11.19 32.47 24.05
CA ARG A 354 -9.93 32.86 23.40
C ARG A 354 -8.77 32.65 24.39
N LEU A 355 -7.80 31.82 24.02
CA LEU A 355 -6.47 31.80 24.62
C LEU A 355 -5.74 33.11 24.28
N ALA A 356 -5.45 33.90 25.31
CA ALA A 356 -4.62 35.09 25.21
C ALA A 356 -3.14 34.73 25.36
N ALA A 357 -2.39 34.90 24.28
CA ALA A 357 -0.94 35.02 24.32
C ALA A 357 -0.58 36.36 24.97
N ARG A 358 0.23 36.33 26.04
CA ARG A 358 0.83 37.52 26.65
C ARG A 358 2.30 37.54 26.28
N ALA A 359 2.66 38.44 25.37
CA ALA A 359 4.03 38.84 25.14
C ALA A 359 4.51 39.69 26.33
N VAL A 360 5.70 39.37 26.84
CA VAL A 360 6.49 40.24 27.71
C VAL A 360 7.73 40.63 26.91
N ARG A 361 7.88 41.93 26.67
CA ARG A 361 9.11 42.68 26.36
C ARG A 361 8.82 44.16 26.72
N PRO A 362 9.81 45.01 26.99
CA PRO A 362 11.24 44.94 26.62
C PRO A 362 12.14 44.20 27.59
#